data_AF-A0A944QA29-F1
#
_entry.id   AF-A0A944QA29-F1
#
_cell.length_a   1.000
_cell.length_b   1.000
_cell.length_c   1.000
_cell.angle_alpha   90.00
_cell.angle_beta   90.00
_cell.angle_gamma   90.00
#
_symmetry.space_group_name_H-M   'P 1'
#
loop_
_entity.id
_entity.type
_entity.pdbx_description
1 polymer ?
#
loop_
_entity_poly.entity_id
_entity_poly.type
_entity_poly.pdbx_seq_one_letter_code
_entity_poly.pdbx_strand_id
1 'polypeptide(L)'
;MGTEGAYYIVETGDTLYELAQRFGTTVEQLQAWNNIPDPNKIKVGQRLIVRQDQSGYIPFPGAGWFKSQPNSPIISMMGVRLIEEGCSEYGPGGPPSQWNPQHRDSYAMWQRKLGYRGTDADGWPGEKSWTKLRVPSSEVYA
;
A
#
# COMPACT_ATOMS: atom_id res chain seq x y z
N MET A 1 -8.02 -19.62 13.12
CA MET A 1 -8.85 -19.15 14.25
C MET A 1 -9.44 -17.80 13.86
N GLY A 2 -10.67 -17.52 14.30
CA GLY A 2 -11.68 -16.71 13.62
C GLY A 2 -11.37 -15.22 13.34
N THR A 3 -11.85 -14.78 12.18
CA THR A 3 -11.85 -13.39 11.69
C THR A 3 -13.13 -12.66 12.13
N GLU A 4 -13.04 -11.87 13.19
CA GLU A 4 -14.04 -10.86 13.59
C GLU A 4 -13.33 -9.50 13.64
N GLY A 5 -13.63 -8.48 12.83
CA GLY A 5 -14.34 -8.42 11.57
C GLY A 5 -13.72 -7.28 10.75
N ALA A 6 -13.69 -7.44 9.42
CA ALA A 6 -13.21 -6.46 8.44
C ALA A 6 -14.01 -5.14 8.41
N TYR A 7 -14.92 -4.93 9.37
CA TYR A 7 -15.94 -3.88 9.33
C TYR A 7 -16.08 -3.16 10.67
N TYR A 8 -16.43 -1.88 10.60
CA TYR A 8 -16.69 -1.00 11.72
C TYR A 8 -18.01 -0.27 11.50
N ILE A 9 -18.78 -0.03 12.55
CA ILE A 9 -20.01 0.78 12.48
C ILE A 9 -19.64 2.18 12.94
N VAL A 10 -19.82 3.17 12.07
CA VAL A 10 -19.51 4.57 12.37
C VAL A 10 -20.29 5.03 13.59
N GLU A 11 -19.57 5.55 14.58
CA GLU A 11 -20.11 6.13 15.79
C GLU A 11 -20.16 7.66 15.68
N THR A 12 -20.86 8.29 16.61
CA THR A 12 -20.98 9.74 16.66
C THR A 12 -19.61 10.37 16.90
N GLY A 13 -19.18 11.23 15.99
CA GLY A 13 -17.91 11.96 16.08
C GLY A 13 -16.76 11.32 15.31
N ASP A 14 -16.94 10.12 14.75
CA ASP A 14 -15.91 9.49 13.93
C ASP A 14 -15.63 10.27 12.65
N THR A 15 -14.35 10.28 12.27
CA THR A 15 -13.89 10.73 10.96
C THR A 15 -13.16 9.61 10.23
N LEU A 16 -13.15 9.61 8.88
CA LEU A 16 -12.32 8.64 8.15
C LEU A 16 -10.83 8.77 8.49
N TYR A 17 -10.37 9.96 8.88
CA TYR A 17 -8.98 10.18 9.28
C TYR A 17 -8.65 9.41 10.56
N GLU A 18 -9.44 9.58 11.62
CA GLU A 18 -9.21 8.88 12.89
C GLU A 18 -9.40 7.38 12.75
N LEU A 19 -10.39 6.94 11.97
CA LEU A 19 -10.59 5.52 11.68
C LEU A 19 -9.41 4.96 10.89
N ALA A 20 -8.87 5.69 9.91
CA ALA A 20 -7.69 5.26 9.16
C ALA A 20 -6.48 5.07 10.08
N GLN A 21 -6.22 6.03 10.96
CA GLN A 21 -5.16 5.92 11.97
C GLN A 21 -5.39 4.74 12.91
N ARG A 22 -6.63 4.60 13.44
CA ARG A 22 -7.02 3.53 14.37
C ARG A 22 -6.81 2.14 13.77
N PHE A 23 -7.12 1.97 12.49
CA PHE A 23 -7.06 0.68 11.81
C PHE A 23 -5.78 0.45 11.00
N GLY A 24 -4.83 1.39 11.05
CA GLY A 24 -3.54 1.25 10.37
C GLY A 24 -3.63 1.29 8.84
N THR A 25 -4.52 2.13 8.31
CA THR A 25 -4.79 2.33 6.88
C THR A 25 -4.77 3.83 6.54
N THR A 26 -5.14 4.22 5.34
CA THR A 26 -5.25 5.64 4.94
C THR A 26 -6.70 6.02 4.64
N VAL A 27 -7.00 7.32 4.67
CA VAL A 27 -8.33 7.83 4.31
C VAL A 27 -8.70 7.40 2.89
N GLU A 28 -7.75 7.47 1.96
CA GLU A 28 -7.93 7.07 0.57
C GLU A 28 -8.26 5.58 0.44
N GLN A 29 -7.60 4.73 1.24
CA GLN A 29 -7.88 3.29 1.27
C GLN A 29 -9.27 3.01 1.83
N LEU A 30 -9.66 3.67 2.94
CA LEU A 30 -11.01 3.54 3.48
C LEU A 30 -12.06 4.02 2.47
N GLN A 31 -11.80 5.12 1.77
CA GLN A 31 -12.68 5.62 0.71
C GLN A 31 -12.82 4.62 -0.42
N ALA A 32 -11.70 4.06 -0.90
CA ALA A 32 -11.68 3.07 -1.96
C ALA A 32 -12.44 1.79 -1.58
N TRP A 33 -12.21 1.26 -0.37
CA TRP A 33 -12.88 0.04 0.09
C TRP A 33 -14.39 0.21 0.24
N ASN A 34 -14.84 1.42 0.56
CA ASN A 34 -16.24 1.71 0.86
C ASN A 34 -16.97 2.49 -0.24
N ASN A 35 -16.31 2.77 -1.36
CA ASN A 35 -16.81 3.64 -2.44
C ASN A 35 -17.30 5.01 -1.92
N ILE A 36 -16.53 5.64 -1.03
CA ILE A 36 -16.86 6.94 -0.45
C ILE A 36 -16.12 8.03 -1.23
N PRO A 37 -16.79 8.86 -2.05
CA PRO A 37 -16.13 9.90 -2.83
C PRO A 37 -15.71 11.11 -1.98
N ASP A 38 -16.41 11.38 -0.88
CA ASP A 38 -16.15 12.51 0.02
C ASP A 38 -15.90 12.00 1.45
N PRO A 39 -14.67 12.12 1.98
CA PRO A 39 -14.31 11.53 3.28
C PRO A 39 -15.04 12.16 4.47
N ASN A 40 -15.62 13.35 4.28
CA ASN A 40 -16.41 14.05 5.30
C ASN A 40 -17.89 13.64 5.32
N LYS A 41 -18.32 12.73 4.44
CA LYS A 41 -19.72 12.32 4.28
C LYS A 41 -20.05 10.92 4.82
N ILE A 42 -19.31 10.46 5.84
CA ILE A 42 -19.70 9.25 6.57
C ILE A 42 -20.88 9.53 7.52
N LYS A 43 -21.75 8.53 7.72
CA LYS A 43 -22.94 8.66 8.57
C LYS A 43 -22.87 7.73 9.77
N VAL A 44 -23.33 8.20 10.93
CA VAL A 44 -23.50 7.34 12.11
C VAL A 44 -24.36 6.13 11.77
N GLY A 45 -23.95 4.95 12.21
CA GLY A 45 -24.57 3.66 11.88
C GLY A 45 -24.14 3.07 10.52
N GLN A 46 -23.35 3.79 9.72
CA GLN A 46 -22.82 3.27 8.47
C GLN A 46 -21.79 2.17 8.76
N ARG A 47 -21.94 1.02 8.09
CA ARG A 47 -20.95 -0.05 8.12
C ARG A 47 -19.83 0.26 7.13
N LEU A 48 -18.61 0.41 7.63
CA LEU A 48 -17.39 0.63 6.84
C LEU A 48 -16.51 -0.61 6.86
N ILE A 49 -15.98 -1.01 5.72
CA ILE A 49 -14.81 -1.87 5.61
C ILE A 49 -13.62 -1.07 6.15
N VAL A 50 -13.03 -1.52 7.25
CA VAL A 50 -11.87 -0.86 7.88
C VAL A 50 -10.59 -1.66 7.78
N ARG A 51 -10.68 -2.89 7.28
CA ARG A 51 -9.54 -3.74 7.01
C ARG A 51 -9.92 -4.74 5.92
N GLN A 52 -9.25 -4.73 4.78
CA GLN A 52 -9.26 -5.86 3.87
C GLN A 52 -8.20 -6.89 4.31
N ASP A 53 -8.49 -7.59 5.40
CA ASP A 53 -7.76 -8.80 5.79
C ASP A 53 -8.38 -9.96 5.02
N GLN A 54 -7.66 -10.45 4.00
CA GLN A 54 -7.52 -11.87 3.62
C GLN A 54 -6.27 -12.17 2.77
N SER A 55 -5.48 -11.18 2.34
CA SER A 55 -4.39 -11.44 1.37
C SER A 55 -2.99 -11.58 1.99
N GLY A 56 -2.75 -11.09 3.21
CA GLY A 56 -1.41 -11.06 3.81
C GLY A 56 -0.46 -10.02 3.19
N TYR A 57 -1.00 -9.04 2.47
CA TYR A 57 -0.22 -8.00 1.76
C TYR A 57 -0.55 -6.59 2.22
N ILE A 58 0.45 -5.70 2.14
CA ILE A 58 0.35 -4.28 2.46
C ILE A 58 -0.52 -3.59 1.41
N PRO A 59 -1.60 -2.90 1.79
CA PRO A 59 -2.40 -2.12 0.85
C PRO A 59 -1.59 -0.91 0.34
N PHE A 60 -1.87 -0.43 -0.86
CA PHE A 60 -1.11 0.64 -1.50
C PHE A 60 -1.06 1.93 -0.66
N PRO A 61 0.09 2.35 -0.11
CA PRO A 61 0.16 3.49 0.82
C PRO A 61 -0.23 4.86 0.24
N GLY A 62 -0.43 4.95 -1.08
CA GLY A 62 -0.74 6.19 -1.79
C GLY A 62 0.47 6.76 -2.52
N ALA A 63 0.25 7.32 -3.71
CA ALA A 63 1.33 7.84 -4.55
C ALA A 63 2.04 9.04 -3.91
N GLY A 64 1.31 9.87 -3.16
CA GLY A 64 1.86 11.01 -2.43
C GLY A 64 2.86 10.58 -1.34
N TRP A 65 2.61 9.45 -0.69
CA TRP A 65 3.52 8.89 0.31
C TRP A 65 4.88 8.54 -0.31
N PHE A 66 4.92 7.84 -1.45
CA PHE A 66 6.19 7.58 -2.15
C PHE A 66 6.90 8.86 -2.59
N LYS A 67 6.15 9.85 -3.10
CA LYS A 67 6.70 11.15 -3.53
C LYS A 67 7.34 11.95 -2.39
N SER A 68 6.92 11.71 -1.13
CA SER A 68 7.58 12.27 0.05
C SER A 68 8.90 11.60 0.43
N GLN A 69 9.31 10.54 -0.29
CA GLN A 69 10.56 9.80 -0.10
C GLN A 69 10.72 9.24 1.32
N PRO A 70 9.82 8.33 1.74
CA PRO A 70 9.73 7.89 3.12
C PRO A 70 10.92 7.01 3.53
N ASN A 71 11.21 7.00 4.83
CA ASN A 71 12.04 5.99 5.47
C ASN A 71 11.14 5.03 6.27
N SER A 72 10.93 3.82 5.77
CA SER A 72 9.98 2.87 6.35
C SER A 72 10.33 1.42 5.99
N PRO A 73 10.07 0.45 6.88
CA PRO A 73 10.16 -0.98 6.53
C PRO A 73 9.35 -1.36 5.29
N ILE A 74 8.26 -0.65 4.99
CA ILE A 74 7.45 -0.86 3.78
C ILE A 74 8.29 -0.71 2.50
N ILE A 75 9.27 0.19 2.50
CA ILE A 75 10.17 0.40 1.36
C ILE A 75 11.12 -0.79 1.19
N SER A 76 11.73 -1.25 2.28
CA SER A 76 12.59 -2.43 2.25
C SER A 76 11.81 -3.68 1.83
N MET A 77 10.63 -3.93 2.41
CA MET A 77 9.76 -5.05 2.05
C MET A 77 9.31 -5.01 0.57
N MET A 78 8.97 -3.82 0.06
CA MET A 78 8.70 -3.64 -1.37
C MET A 78 9.93 -3.99 -2.20
N GLY A 79 11.12 -3.51 -1.82
CA GLY A 79 12.37 -3.81 -2.49
C GLY A 79 12.70 -5.31 -2.51
N VAL A 80 12.48 -6.02 -1.39
CA VAL A 80 12.64 -7.48 -1.32
C VAL A 80 11.71 -8.16 -2.31
N ARG A 81 10.45 -7.74 -2.37
CA ARG A 81 9.49 -8.29 -3.31
C ARG A 81 9.87 -8.01 -4.77
N LEU A 82 10.45 -6.84 -5.06
CA LEU A 82 10.98 -6.52 -6.39
C LEU A 82 12.15 -7.44 -6.77
N ILE A 83 13.02 -7.81 -5.82
CA ILE A 83 14.08 -8.81 -6.03
C ILE A 83 13.49 -10.17 -6.40
N GLU A 84 12.47 -10.64 -5.67
CA GLU A 84 11.79 -11.91 -5.96
C GLU A 84 11.14 -11.92 -7.34
N GLU A 85 10.64 -10.77 -7.78
CA GLU A 85 10.10 -10.59 -9.14
C GLU A 85 11.18 -10.42 -10.22
N GLY A 86 12.47 -10.49 -9.86
CA GLY A 86 13.59 -10.30 -10.78
C GLY A 86 13.73 -8.86 -11.31
N CYS A 87 13.19 -7.89 -10.57
CA CYS A 87 13.16 -6.47 -10.92
C CYS A 87 14.03 -5.68 -9.93
N SER A 88 15.35 -5.89 -9.93
CA SER A 88 16.25 -5.36 -8.89
C SER A 88 17.43 -4.61 -9.47
N GLU A 89 17.65 -3.40 -8.95
CA GLU A 89 18.86 -2.58 -9.09
C GLU A 89 19.65 -2.50 -7.77
N TYR A 90 19.33 -3.36 -6.78
CA TYR A 90 19.98 -3.35 -5.47
C TYR A 90 21.34 -4.04 -5.50
N GLY A 91 22.29 -3.50 -4.74
CA GLY A 91 23.59 -4.13 -4.52
C GLY A 91 23.56 -5.23 -3.45
N PRO A 92 24.74 -5.76 -3.05
CA PRO A 92 24.85 -6.87 -2.09
C PRO A 92 24.21 -6.62 -0.71
N GLY A 93 24.00 -5.35 -0.33
CA GLY A 93 23.34 -4.97 0.92
C GLY A 93 21.81 -5.04 0.88
N GLY A 94 21.21 -5.35 -0.27
CA GLY A 94 19.76 -5.38 -0.44
C GLY A 94 19.10 -3.99 -0.45
N PRO A 95 17.77 -3.94 -0.39
CA PRO A 95 16.99 -2.71 -0.43
C PRO A 95 17.02 -2.00 0.93
N PRO A 96 17.45 -0.73 1.01
CA PRO A 96 17.37 0.02 2.25
C PRO A 96 15.93 0.49 2.54
N SER A 97 15.60 0.75 3.80
CA SER A 97 14.28 1.30 4.21
C SER A 97 14.03 2.74 3.74
N GLN A 98 15.07 3.48 3.34
CA GLN A 98 14.95 4.81 2.79
C GLN A 98 14.66 4.74 1.28
N TRP A 99 13.54 5.33 0.86
CA TRP A 99 13.24 5.49 -0.57
C TRP A 99 14.38 6.23 -1.27
N ASN A 100 14.79 5.72 -2.43
CA ASN A 100 15.93 6.21 -3.20
C ASN A 100 15.76 5.88 -4.71
N PRO A 101 16.63 6.35 -5.60
CA PRO A 101 16.54 6.07 -7.03
C PRO A 101 16.54 4.57 -7.38
N GLN A 102 17.27 3.72 -6.65
CA GLN A 102 17.29 2.27 -6.92
C GLN A 102 15.90 1.64 -6.76
N HIS A 103 15.10 2.09 -5.79
CA HIS A 103 13.69 1.67 -5.67
C HIS A 103 12.89 2.09 -6.88
N ARG A 104 13.07 3.34 -7.33
CA ARG A 104 12.34 3.88 -8.48
C ARG A 104 12.67 3.11 -9.76
N ASP A 105 13.94 2.82 -10.01
CA ASP A 105 14.38 2.08 -11.19
C ASP A 105 13.92 0.62 -11.15
N SER A 106 14.07 -0.05 -10.00
CA SER A 106 13.55 -1.41 -9.76
C SER A 106 12.04 -1.48 -9.97
N TYR A 107 11.29 -0.48 -9.50
CA TYR A 107 9.84 -0.43 -9.68
C TYR A 107 9.44 -0.13 -11.14
N ALA A 108 10.23 0.67 -11.87
CA ALA A 108 10.01 0.90 -13.30
C ALA A 108 10.19 -0.41 -14.10
N MET A 109 11.15 -1.26 -13.73
CA MET A 109 11.30 -2.61 -14.29
C MET A 109 10.04 -3.45 -14.02
N TRP A 110 9.51 -3.41 -12.79
CA TRP A 110 8.28 -4.10 -12.43
C TRP A 110 7.08 -3.65 -13.26
N GLN A 111 6.88 -2.34 -13.41
CA GLN A 111 5.84 -1.78 -14.27
C GLN A 111 6.00 -2.26 -15.73
N ARG A 112 7.22 -2.26 -16.27
CA ARG A 112 7.49 -2.78 -17.63
C ARG A 112 7.18 -4.27 -17.75
N LYS A 113 7.54 -5.08 -16.74
CA LYS A 113 7.22 -6.52 -16.65
C LYS A 113 5.71 -6.76 -16.67
N LEU A 114 4.94 -5.87 -16.04
CA LEU A 114 3.48 -5.88 -16.08
C LEU A 114 2.86 -5.39 -17.41
N GLY A 115 3.67 -4.92 -18.37
CA GLY A 115 3.21 -4.43 -19.67
C GLY A 115 3.04 -2.92 -19.77
N TYR A 116 3.35 -2.15 -18.72
CA TYR A 116 3.24 -0.68 -18.74
C TYR A 116 4.35 -0.09 -19.61
N ARG A 117 4.10 1.08 -20.23
CA ARG A 117 5.02 1.73 -21.18
C ARG A 117 5.02 3.25 -20.98
N GLY A 118 6.07 3.92 -21.48
CA GLY A 118 6.19 5.37 -21.43
C GLY A 118 6.05 5.91 -20.00
N THR A 119 5.17 6.91 -19.84
CA THR A 119 4.90 7.56 -18.55
C THR A 119 4.20 6.67 -17.53
N ASP A 120 3.61 5.56 -17.96
CA ASP A 120 2.97 4.61 -17.04
C ASP A 120 3.99 3.64 -16.39
N ALA A 121 5.24 3.65 -16.87
CA ALA A 121 6.37 2.89 -16.32
C ALA A 121 7.47 3.83 -15.81
N ASP A 122 7.07 4.80 -14.97
CA ASP A 122 7.87 5.91 -14.45
C ASP A 122 8.61 5.63 -13.13
N GLY A 123 8.44 4.42 -12.59
CA GLY A 123 9.01 3.96 -11.34
C GLY A 123 8.28 4.43 -10.08
N TRP A 124 7.21 5.22 -10.22
CA TRP A 124 6.41 5.62 -9.07
C TRP A 124 5.32 4.58 -8.81
N PRO A 125 5.23 4.04 -7.58
CA PRO A 125 4.19 3.08 -7.27
C PRO A 125 2.79 3.66 -7.45
N GLY A 126 1.97 2.95 -8.21
CA GLY A 126 0.54 3.18 -8.33
C GLY A 126 -0.25 1.98 -7.81
N GLU A 127 -1.52 2.20 -7.46
CA GLU A 127 -2.38 1.18 -6.82
C GLU A 127 -2.40 -0.14 -7.61
N LYS A 128 -2.62 -0.09 -8.92
CA LYS A 128 -2.72 -1.30 -9.76
C LYS A 128 -1.42 -2.10 -9.82
N SER A 129 -0.27 -1.44 -9.96
CA SER A 129 1.04 -2.12 -10.00
C SER A 129 1.44 -2.61 -8.61
N TRP A 130 1.07 -1.89 -7.55
CA TRP A 130 1.34 -2.25 -6.16
C TRP A 130 0.56 -3.50 -5.74
N THR A 131 -0.74 -3.53 -6.02
CA THR A 131 -1.60 -4.69 -5.70
C THR A 131 -1.10 -5.97 -6.37
N LYS A 132 -0.56 -5.86 -7.60
CA LYS A 132 0.05 -6.99 -8.30
C LYS A 132 1.38 -7.41 -7.68
N LEU A 133 2.14 -6.49 -7.11
CA LEU A 133 3.43 -6.77 -6.48
C LEU A 133 3.26 -7.65 -5.24
N ARG A 134 2.13 -7.52 -4.52
CA ARG A 134 1.80 -8.33 -3.32
C ARG A 134 2.91 -8.24 -2.26
N VAL A 135 3.23 -7.03 -1.83
CA VAL A 135 4.21 -6.78 -0.76
C VAL A 135 3.68 -7.36 0.56
N PRO A 136 4.38 -8.26 1.26
CA PRO A 136 3.87 -8.93 2.45
C PRO A 136 3.72 -7.97 3.65
N SER A 137 2.66 -8.14 4.46
CA SER A 137 2.38 -7.29 5.64
C SER A 137 3.21 -7.62 6.87
N SER A 138 4.07 -8.63 6.80
CA SER A 138 5.01 -9.02 7.84
C SER A 138 6.30 -9.48 7.20
N GLU A 139 7.44 -9.15 7.81
CA GLU A 139 8.75 -9.73 7.48
C GLU A 139 8.75 -11.21 7.87
N VAL A 140 8.16 -12.06 7.05
CA VAL A 140 8.39 -13.50 7.18
C VAL A 140 9.72 -13.76 6.48
N TYR A 141 10.83 -13.65 7.21
CA TYR A 141 12.05 -14.34 6.81
C TYR A 141 11.78 -15.84 6.99
N ALA A 142 11.32 -16.48 5.92
CA ALA A 142 11.25 -17.95 5.84
C ALA A 142 12.62 -18.50 5.42
#